data_AF-A0A7C0Y786-F1
#
_entry.id   AF-A0A7C0Y786-F1
#
_cell.length_a   1.000
_cell.length_b   1.000
_cell.length_c   1.000
_cell.angle_alpha   90.00
_cell.angle_beta   90.00
_cell.angle_gamma   90.00
#
_symmetry.space_group_name_H-M   'P 1'
#
loop_
_entity.id
_entity.type
_entity.pdbx_description
1 polymer ?
#
loop_
_entity_poly.entity_id
_entity_poly.type
_entity_poly.pdbx_seq_one_letter_code
_entity_poly.pdbx_strand_id
1 'polypeptide(L)'
;VARLLVKEGDQVTLGAPIALLDSQEIQDRAKAAQAQVTRLGREVVRARVAPKLTREVVGKKIQEARAMVKGAQARLRSAKAQWEKWKKDWKRFHDLRRCNMEKVKNLSERLMGFLRLKTQPVGVSYLPEGEALPPKARRPRDRKIQITLCQAMTWARIYGWSVAIEKEDNVCIPGGLALNLLKSTKSSNEEILSRLMVEVGWVSKEREKEQEWYILDREYKTILMEPLSKANREPELVVIYGDPSQIVKLVHGYSYTTGKSITTRTSGRVACSDYLAAPLLHGTPVIAIPGTGDRVFSGTQDTEMISSIPYSLLESTIEGMKEAGAQVGSNRYPFVPYMLHQVQFPPIYKELARETGIQL
;
A
#
# COMPACT_ATOMS: atom_id res chain seq x y z
N VAL A 1 109.53 -12.31 19.36
CA VAL A 1 109.93 -12.80 20.70
C VAL A 1 110.10 -11.59 21.59
N ALA A 2 109.32 -11.46 22.67
CA ALA A 2 109.33 -10.26 23.51
C ALA A 2 110.48 -10.29 24.53
N ARG A 3 110.89 -11.47 24.99
CA ARG A 3 112.06 -11.65 25.88
C ARG A 3 112.62 -13.07 25.76
N LEU A 4 113.94 -13.20 25.57
CA LEU A 4 114.67 -14.47 25.73
C LEU A 4 115.10 -14.60 27.19
N LEU A 5 114.87 -15.75 27.80
CA LEU A 5 115.10 -15.98 29.24
C LEU A 5 116.38 -16.76 29.54
N VAL A 6 117.08 -17.21 28.49
CA VAL A 6 118.32 -18.00 28.56
C VAL A 6 119.29 -17.56 27.47
N LYS A 7 120.59 -17.71 27.74
CA LYS A 7 121.67 -17.43 26.79
C LYS A 7 122.40 -18.71 26.42
N GLU A 8 123.14 -18.63 25.32
CA GLU A 8 123.88 -19.76 24.78
C GLU A 8 124.94 -20.24 25.79
N GLY A 9 124.80 -21.50 26.26
CA GLY A 9 125.62 -22.11 27.31
C GLY A 9 124.89 -22.43 28.62
N ASP A 10 123.65 -21.94 28.82
CA ASP A 10 122.88 -22.22 30.05
C ASP A 10 122.32 -23.66 30.06
N GLN A 11 122.50 -24.39 31.17
CA GLN A 11 121.80 -25.67 31.41
C GLN A 11 120.36 -25.40 31.86
N VAL A 12 119.39 -25.84 31.05
CA VAL A 12 117.95 -25.70 31.32
C VAL A 12 117.30 -27.04 31.60
N THR A 13 116.40 -27.07 32.58
CA THR A 13 115.59 -28.25 32.93
C THR A 13 114.43 -28.45 31.96
N LEU A 14 114.08 -29.71 31.68
CA LEU A 14 112.98 -30.06 30.78
C LEU A 14 111.66 -29.42 31.25
N GLY A 15 111.07 -28.54 30.43
CA GLY A 15 109.86 -27.79 30.75
C GLY A 15 110.08 -26.32 31.13
N ALA A 16 111.32 -25.86 31.30
CA ALA A 16 111.62 -24.46 31.56
C ALA A 16 111.39 -23.59 30.31
N PRO A 17 110.68 -22.43 30.43
CA PRO A 17 110.40 -21.58 29.29
C PRO A 17 111.67 -20.84 28.82
N ILE A 18 112.08 -21.12 27.58
CA ILE A 18 113.32 -20.58 26.97
C ILE A 18 113.12 -19.20 26.32
N ALA A 19 111.88 -18.87 25.94
CA ALA A 19 111.51 -17.59 25.34
C ALA A 19 110.05 -17.25 25.66
N LEU A 20 109.78 -15.97 25.95
CA LEU A 20 108.44 -15.41 26.04
C LEU A 20 108.09 -14.72 24.72
N LEU A 21 107.06 -15.22 24.05
CA LEU A 21 106.43 -14.56 22.90
C LEU A 21 105.43 -13.51 23.42
N ASP A 22 105.29 -12.40 22.70
CA ASP A 22 104.25 -11.42 23.01
C ASP A 22 102.89 -12.11 22.84
N SER A 23 102.15 -12.24 23.94
CA SER A 23 100.92 -13.03 24.01
C SER A 23 99.66 -12.19 23.81
N GLN A 24 99.82 -10.87 23.62
CA GLN A 24 98.72 -9.92 23.52
C GLN A 24 97.80 -10.24 22.32
N GLU A 25 98.38 -10.55 21.15
CA GLU A 25 97.63 -10.85 19.93
C GLU A 25 96.81 -12.16 20.04
N ILE A 26 97.34 -13.16 20.75
CA ILE A 26 96.65 -14.44 20.96
C ILE A 26 95.52 -14.28 21.99
N GLN A 27 95.73 -13.48 23.05
CA GLN A 27 94.69 -13.20 24.04
C GLN A 27 93.56 -12.34 23.47
N ASP A 28 93.87 -11.37 22.60
CA ASP A 28 92.87 -10.55 21.94
C ASP A 28 92.03 -11.37 20.94
N ARG A 29 92.67 -12.29 20.19
CA ARG A 29 91.95 -13.25 19.34
C ARG A 29 91.05 -14.19 20.15
N ALA A 30 91.51 -14.67 21.32
CA ALA A 30 90.70 -15.51 22.19
C ALA A 30 89.50 -14.73 22.79
N LYS A 31 89.69 -13.48 23.21
CA LYS A 31 88.59 -12.61 23.67
C LYS A 31 87.59 -12.30 22.55
N ALA A 32 88.06 -12.02 21.35
CA ALA A 32 87.20 -11.79 20.19
C ALA A 32 86.37 -13.05 19.84
N ALA A 33 86.99 -14.23 19.86
CA ALA A 33 86.30 -15.49 19.65
C ALA A 33 85.26 -15.76 20.75
N GLN A 34 85.58 -15.51 22.02
CA GLN A 34 84.66 -15.69 23.14
C GLN A 34 83.47 -14.71 23.06
N ALA A 35 83.72 -13.46 22.67
CA ALA A 35 82.66 -12.48 22.42
C ALA A 35 81.74 -12.92 21.28
N GLN A 36 82.31 -13.50 20.21
CA GLN A 36 81.55 -14.02 19.07
C GLN A 36 80.69 -15.24 19.45
N VAL A 37 81.21 -16.18 20.25
CA VAL A 37 80.44 -17.32 20.77
C VAL A 37 79.28 -16.85 21.65
N THR A 38 79.52 -15.85 22.50
CA THR A 38 78.48 -15.27 23.37
C THR A 38 77.39 -14.59 22.55
N ARG A 39 77.76 -13.89 21.46
CA ARG A 39 76.80 -13.26 20.53
C ARG A 39 75.94 -14.30 19.81
N LEU A 40 76.57 -15.32 19.24
CA LEU A 40 75.88 -16.41 18.54
C LEU A 40 74.95 -17.19 19.48
N GLY A 41 75.37 -17.43 20.73
CA GLY A 41 74.52 -18.06 21.74
C GLY A 41 73.24 -17.27 22.02
N ARG A 42 73.33 -15.93 22.11
CA ARG A 42 72.15 -15.06 22.28
C ARG A 42 71.23 -15.07 21.05
N GLU A 43 71.79 -15.13 19.85
CA GLU A 43 71.02 -15.25 18.59
C GLU A 43 70.28 -16.58 18.49
N VAL A 44 70.90 -17.70 18.84
CA VAL A 44 70.25 -19.03 18.86
C VAL A 44 69.11 -19.09 19.87
N VAL A 45 69.28 -18.49 21.06
CA VAL A 45 68.21 -18.40 22.06
C VAL A 45 67.03 -17.57 21.51
N ARG A 46 67.28 -16.42 20.88
CA ARG A 46 66.22 -15.63 20.22
C ARG A 46 65.53 -16.40 19.10
N ALA A 47 66.30 -17.09 18.26
CA ALA A 47 65.77 -17.89 17.14
C ALA A 47 64.93 -19.09 17.60
N ARG A 48 65.16 -19.64 18.80
CA ARG A 48 64.33 -20.71 19.39
C ARG A 48 63.04 -20.21 20.03
N VAL A 49 63.02 -18.97 20.54
CA VAL A 49 61.84 -18.37 21.17
C VAL A 49 60.83 -17.88 20.13
N ALA A 50 61.30 -17.35 18.99
CA ALA A 50 60.43 -16.83 17.93
C ALA A 50 59.39 -17.84 17.39
N PRO A 51 59.74 -19.09 17.00
CA PRO A 51 58.76 -20.06 16.50
C PRO A 51 57.74 -20.52 17.55
N LYS A 52 58.11 -20.55 18.84
CA LYS A 52 57.18 -20.88 19.94
C LYS A 52 56.10 -19.80 20.08
N LEU A 53 56.50 -18.53 20.11
CA LEU A 53 55.57 -17.39 20.13
C LEU A 53 54.68 -17.36 18.89
N THR A 54 55.23 -17.62 17.70
CA THR A 54 54.43 -17.67 16.47
C THR A 54 53.39 -18.79 16.50
N ARG A 55 53.73 -19.99 16.97
CA ARG A 55 52.75 -21.10 17.12
C ARG A 55 51.63 -20.76 18.10
N GLU A 56 51.95 -20.09 19.20
CA GLU A 56 50.98 -19.73 20.24
C GLU A 56 50.00 -18.64 19.73
N VAL A 57 50.51 -17.62 19.05
CA VAL A 57 49.70 -16.57 18.41
C VAL A 57 48.82 -17.13 17.29
N VAL A 58 49.37 -18.01 16.43
CA VAL A 58 48.61 -18.67 15.37
C VAL A 58 47.54 -19.60 15.95
N GLY A 59 47.85 -20.34 17.02
CA GLY A 59 46.90 -21.19 17.73
C GLY A 59 45.71 -20.42 18.30
N LYS A 60 45.96 -19.27 18.95
CA LYS A 60 44.91 -18.35 19.42
C LYS A 60 44.05 -17.83 18.27
N LYS A 61 44.67 -17.35 17.18
CA LYS A 61 43.92 -16.87 15.98
C LYS A 61 43.05 -17.96 15.36
N ILE A 62 43.51 -19.22 15.33
CA ILE A 62 42.70 -20.35 14.84
C ILE A 62 41.51 -20.64 15.77
N GLN A 63 41.70 -20.57 17.09
CA GLN A 63 40.61 -20.73 18.05
C GLN A 63 39.57 -19.61 17.94
N GLU A 64 40.02 -18.36 17.83
CA GLU A 64 39.16 -17.20 17.58
C GLU A 64 38.36 -17.37 16.27
N ALA A 65 39.02 -17.75 15.18
CA ALA A 65 38.36 -18.02 13.90
C ALA A 65 37.32 -19.16 14.00
N ARG A 66 37.63 -20.25 14.71
CA ARG A 66 36.66 -21.34 14.97
C ARG A 66 35.46 -20.88 15.78
N ALA A 67 35.67 -20.04 16.80
CA ALA A 67 34.59 -19.44 17.58
C ALA A 67 33.72 -18.53 16.72
N MET A 68 34.32 -17.71 15.85
CA MET A 68 33.59 -16.87 14.88
C MET A 68 32.75 -17.72 13.91
N VAL A 69 33.30 -18.81 13.36
CA VAL A 69 32.56 -19.73 12.48
C VAL A 69 31.39 -20.37 13.22
N LYS A 70 31.59 -20.83 14.46
CA LYS A 70 30.51 -21.41 15.28
C LYS A 70 29.41 -20.39 15.57
N GLY A 71 29.79 -19.14 15.85
CA GLY A 71 28.86 -18.02 16.01
C GLY A 71 28.07 -17.72 14.73
N ALA A 72 28.75 -17.68 13.58
CA ALA A 72 28.11 -17.49 12.28
C ALA A 72 27.15 -18.64 11.92
N GLN A 73 27.51 -19.89 12.21
CA GLN A 73 26.63 -21.05 12.03
C GLN A 73 25.38 -20.99 12.93
N ALA A 74 25.52 -20.51 14.17
CA ALA A 74 24.37 -20.31 15.05
C ALA A 74 23.43 -19.21 14.52
N ARG A 75 23.98 -18.09 14.04
CA ARG A 75 23.18 -17.03 13.38
C ARG A 75 22.48 -17.55 12.12
N LEU A 76 23.17 -18.36 11.31
CA LEU A 76 22.58 -18.97 10.12
C LEU A 76 21.42 -19.91 10.46
N ARG A 77 21.55 -20.72 11.52
CA ARG A 77 20.44 -21.59 11.99
C ARG A 77 19.24 -20.78 12.46
N SER A 78 19.47 -19.72 13.23
CA SER A 78 18.41 -18.79 13.66
C SER A 78 17.72 -18.13 12.46
N ALA A 79 18.50 -17.61 11.52
CA ALA A 79 18.00 -16.99 10.30
C ALA A 79 17.21 -17.98 9.43
N LYS A 80 17.63 -19.25 9.33
CA LYS A 80 16.88 -20.32 8.63
C LYS A 80 15.55 -20.63 9.33
N ALA A 81 15.52 -20.71 10.65
CA ALA A 81 14.28 -20.93 11.39
C ALA A 81 13.31 -19.74 11.23
N GLN A 82 13.83 -18.52 11.26
CA GLN A 82 13.06 -17.30 11.01
C GLN A 82 12.53 -17.25 9.57
N TRP A 83 13.33 -17.64 8.59
CA TRP A 83 12.92 -17.77 7.19
C TRP A 83 11.78 -18.77 7.01
N GLU A 84 11.85 -19.95 7.63
CA GLU A 84 10.76 -20.93 7.55
C GLU A 84 9.45 -20.40 8.19
N LYS A 85 9.55 -19.64 9.27
CA LYS A 85 8.39 -18.95 9.85
C LYS A 85 7.81 -17.93 8.87
N TRP A 86 8.64 -17.04 8.32
CA TRP A 86 8.21 -16.04 7.34
C TRP A 86 7.60 -16.68 6.09
N LYS A 87 8.13 -17.81 5.62
CA LYS A 87 7.58 -18.56 4.50
C LYS A 87 6.17 -19.09 4.78
N LYS A 88 5.93 -19.61 5.98
CA LYS A 88 4.58 -20.06 6.40
C LYS A 88 3.62 -18.88 6.54
N ASP A 89 4.06 -17.80 7.19
CA ASP A 89 3.25 -16.59 7.35
C ASP A 89 2.91 -15.99 5.98
N TRP A 90 3.87 -15.90 5.07
CA TRP A 90 3.66 -15.43 3.70
C TRP A 90 2.61 -16.28 2.97
N LYS A 91 2.69 -17.62 3.07
CA LYS A 91 1.69 -18.52 2.47
C LYS A 91 0.30 -18.25 3.04
N ARG A 92 0.17 -18.14 4.36
CA ARG A 92 -1.10 -17.83 5.03
C ARG A 92 -1.68 -16.49 4.56
N PHE A 93 -0.87 -15.42 4.54
CA PHE A 93 -1.31 -14.11 4.08
C PHE A 93 -1.68 -14.11 2.59
N HIS A 94 -0.92 -14.83 1.77
CA HIS A 94 -1.21 -15.00 0.36
C HIS A 94 -2.57 -15.69 0.14
N ASP A 95 -2.85 -16.76 0.88
CA ASP A 95 -4.12 -17.49 0.77
C ASP A 95 -5.31 -16.65 1.25
N LEU A 96 -5.17 -15.94 2.37
CA LEU A 96 -6.20 -15.01 2.88
C LEU A 96 -6.48 -13.90 1.86
N ARG A 97 -5.44 -13.28 1.32
CA ARG A 97 -5.59 -12.26 0.27
C ARG A 97 -6.35 -12.84 -0.92
N ARG A 98 -5.99 -14.04 -1.38
CA ARG A 98 -6.67 -14.69 -2.52
C ARG A 98 -8.15 -14.91 -2.24
N CYS A 99 -8.52 -15.45 -1.08
CA CYS A 99 -9.92 -15.65 -0.70
C CYS A 99 -10.69 -14.33 -0.64
N ASN A 100 -10.10 -13.29 -0.06
CA ASN A 100 -10.74 -11.96 0.00
C ASN A 100 -10.95 -11.38 -1.40
N MET A 101 -9.98 -11.54 -2.31
CA MET A 101 -10.15 -11.08 -3.68
C MET A 101 -11.25 -11.84 -4.44
N GLU A 102 -11.39 -13.14 -4.19
CA GLU A 102 -12.50 -13.93 -4.75
C GLU A 102 -13.85 -13.44 -4.23
N LYS A 103 -13.92 -13.10 -2.94
CA LYS A 103 -15.10 -12.50 -2.32
C LYS A 103 -15.48 -11.16 -2.98
N VAL A 104 -14.52 -10.25 -3.15
CA VAL A 104 -14.77 -8.94 -3.81
C VAL A 104 -15.37 -9.14 -5.21
N LYS A 105 -14.80 -10.06 -5.99
CA LYS A 105 -15.29 -10.38 -7.34
C LYS A 105 -16.70 -10.96 -7.30
N ASN A 106 -16.97 -11.90 -6.40
CA ASN A 106 -18.30 -12.47 -6.22
C ASN A 106 -19.35 -11.40 -5.87
N LEU A 107 -19.01 -10.45 -4.99
CA LEU A 107 -19.91 -9.33 -4.67
C LEU A 107 -20.19 -8.46 -5.89
N SER A 108 -19.19 -8.21 -6.73
CA SER A 108 -19.37 -7.50 -8.00
C SER A 108 -20.32 -8.25 -8.94
N GLU A 109 -20.15 -9.55 -9.12
CA GLU A 109 -21.02 -10.38 -9.97
C GLU A 109 -22.46 -10.38 -9.47
N ARG A 110 -22.63 -10.49 -8.14
CA ARG A 110 -23.94 -10.41 -7.51
C ARG A 110 -24.61 -9.06 -7.74
N LEU A 111 -23.91 -7.94 -7.55
CA LEU A 111 -24.47 -6.60 -7.86
C LEU A 111 -24.91 -6.50 -9.31
N MET A 112 -24.04 -6.90 -10.24
CA MET A 112 -24.34 -6.89 -11.68
C MET A 112 -25.56 -7.76 -11.99
N GLY A 113 -25.67 -8.95 -11.40
CA GLY A 113 -26.79 -9.87 -11.60
C GLY A 113 -28.10 -9.37 -11.00
N PHE A 114 -28.10 -8.92 -9.74
CA PHE A 114 -29.29 -8.46 -9.04
C PHE A 114 -29.87 -7.19 -9.65
N LEU A 115 -29.01 -6.22 -9.96
CA LEU A 115 -29.44 -4.90 -10.41
C LEU A 115 -29.43 -4.76 -11.93
N ARG A 116 -28.81 -5.69 -12.68
CA ARG A 116 -28.63 -5.59 -14.14
C ARG A 116 -28.02 -4.24 -14.54
N LEU A 117 -26.96 -3.84 -13.83
CA LEU A 117 -26.33 -2.53 -14.01
C LEU A 117 -25.76 -2.39 -15.44
N LYS A 118 -25.88 -1.17 -16.00
CA LYS A 118 -25.30 -0.83 -17.31
C LYS A 118 -23.78 -0.67 -17.26
N THR A 119 -23.23 -0.35 -16.09
CA THR A 119 -21.80 -0.09 -15.88
C THR A 119 -21.29 -0.81 -14.65
N GLN A 120 -19.97 -0.98 -14.54
CA GLN A 120 -19.36 -1.68 -13.41
C GLN A 120 -19.54 -0.90 -12.10
N PRO A 121 -19.88 -1.57 -10.97
CA PRO A 121 -19.60 -1.04 -9.64
C PRO A 121 -18.10 -0.73 -9.51
N VAL A 122 -17.76 0.36 -8.83
CA VAL A 122 -16.38 0.80 -8.68
C VAL A 122 -15.97 0.74 -7.22
N GLY A 123 -14.94 -0.03 -6.92
CA GLY A 123 -14.26 0.01 -5.64
C GLY A 123 -13.33 1.22 -5.56
N VAL A 124 -13.36 1.95 -4.44
CA VAL A 124 -12.51 3.11 -4.19
C VAL A 124 -11.65 2.89 -2.95
N SER A 125 -10.36 3.20 -3.04
CA SER A 125 -9.39 3.13 -1.95
C SER A 125 -8.54 4.39 -1.87
N TYR A 126 -8.19 4.80 -0.65
CA TYR A 126 -7.33 5.97 -0.38
C TYR A 126 -5.98 5.49 0.11
N LEU A 127 -4.98 5.57 -0.77
CA LEU A 127 -3.68 4.95 -0.54
C LEU A 127 -2.69 5.97 0.05
N PRO A 128 -1.97 5.64 1.14
CA PRO A 128 -0.88 6.46 1.64
C PRO A 128 0.30 6.51 0.65
N GLU A 129 1.23 7.41 0.93
CA GLU A 129 2.46 7.50 0.16
C GLU A 129 3.30 6.21 0.24
N GLY A 130 3.91 5.83 -0.88
CA GLY A 130 4.76 4.65 -0.98
C GLY A 130 4.00 3.33 -1.18
N GLU A 131 2.67 3.34 -1.14
CA GLU A 131 1.90 2.13 -1.43
C GLU A 131 1.91 1.80 -2.94
N ALA A 132 2.12 0.52 -3.25
CA ALA A 132 2.22 0.06 -4.63
C ALA A 132 0.86 0.10 -5.35
N LEU A 133 0.85 0.71 -6.52
CA LEU A 133 -0.32 0.71 -7.40
C LEU A 133 -0.49 -0.66 -8.10
N PRO A 134 -1.72 -1.05 -8.46
CA PRO A 134 -1.94 -2.20 -9.31
C PRO A 134 -1.14 -2.13 -10.62
N PRO A 135 -0.58 -3.23 -11.13
CA PRO A 135 0.30 -3.22 -12.31
C PRO A 135 -0.31 -2.61 -13.58
N LYS A 136 -1.64 -2.60 -13.70
CA LYS A 136 -2.37 -2.04 -14.85
C LYS A 136 -3.13 -0.75 -14.52
N ALA A 137 -2.86 -0.15 -13.36
CA ALA A 137 -3.44 1.13 -12.99
C ALA A 137 -3.03 2.19 -14.02
N ARG A 138 -4.02 2.90 -14.54
CA ARG A 138 -3.84 3.98 -15.49
C ARG A 138 -3.76 5.28 -14.73
N ARG A 139 -2.81 6.13 -15.12
CA ARG A 139 -2.72 7.50 -14.62
C ARG A 139 -3.04 8.46 -15.76
N PRO A 140 -3.83 9.52 -15.52
CA PRO A 140 -4.06 10.58 -16.51
C PRO A 140 -2.76 11.18 -17.05
N ARG A 141 -1.75 11.39 -16.19
CA ARG A 141 -0.44 11.92 -16.61
C ARG A 141 0.30 11.06 -17.64
N ASP A 142 0.08 9.75 -17.66
CA ASP A 142 0.66 8.84 -18.67
C ASP A 142 0.17 9.20 -20.08
N ARG A 143 -0.98 9.89 -20.17
CA ARG A 143 -1.58 10.40 -21.40
C ARG A 143 -1.41 11.91 -21.56
N LYS A 144 -0.60 12.55 -20.71
CA LYS A 144 -0.34 14.00 -20.71
C LYS A 144 -1.62 14.85 -20.54
N ILE A 145 -2.60 14.31 -19.82
CA ILE A 145 -3.84 15.02 -19.49
C ILE A 145 -4.08 15.00 -17.99
N GLN A 146 -4.84 15.98 -17.52
CA GLN A 146 -5.43 15.99 -16.19
C GLN A 146 -6.94 15.82 -16.37
N ILE A 147 -7.58 15.12 -15.43
CA ILE A 147 -9.02 14.86 -15.49
C ILE A 147 -9.67 15.22 -14.16
N THR A 148 -11.00 15.21 -14.13
CA THR A 148 -11.76 15.35 -12.89
C THR A 148 -11.92 13.99 -12.19
N LEU A 149 -12.25 14.01 -10.90
CA LEU A 149 -12.57 12.79 -10.15
C LEU A 149 -13.78 12.03 -10.72
N CYS A 150 -14.81 12.74 -11.19
CA CYS A 150 -15.98 12.13 -11.84
C CYS A 150 -15.62 11.50 -13.21
N GLN A 151 -14.66 12.07 -13.95
CA GLN A 151 -14.11 11.43 -15.16
C GLN A 151 -13.32 10.16 -14.82
N ALA A 152 -12.52 10.18 -13.75
CA ALA A 152 -11.82 8.99 -13.28
C ALA A 152 -12.80 7.86 -12.90
N MET A 153 -13.91 8.21 -12.23
CA MET A 153 -15.01 7.29 -11.93
C MET A 153 -15.61 6.70 -13.21
N THR A 154 -15.77 7.53 -14.24
CA THR A 154 -16.27 7.10 -15.57
C THR A 154 -15.32 6.14 -16.27
N TRP A 155 -14.02 6.42 -16.25
CA TRP A 155 -13.00 5.50 -16.78
C TRP A 155 -13.05 4.15 -16.07
N ALA A 156 -13.28 4.13 -14.76
CA ALA A 156 -13.44 2.89 -14.02
C ALA A 156 -14.73 2.15 -14.39
N ARG A 157 -15.90 2.81 -14.29
CA ARG A 157 -17.20 2.14 -14.48
C ARG A 157 -17.53 1.77 -15.94
N ILE A 158 -17.09 2.59 -16.91
CA ILE A 158 -17.40 2.43 -18.35
C ILE A 158 -16.25 1.75 -19.08
N TYR A 159 -15.03 2.29 -19.01
CA TYR A 159 -13.89 1.71 -19.73
C TYR A 159 -13.34 0.45 -19.04
N GLY A 160 -13.71 0.23 -17.77
CA GLY A 160 -13.28 -0.94 -17.01
C GLY A 160 -11.80 -0.89 -16.65
N TRP A 161 -11.23 0.31 -16.48
CA TRP A 161 -9.83 0.54 -16.13
C TRP A 161 -9.66 0.75 -14.62
N SER A 162 -8.60 0.20 -14.03
CA SER A 162 -8.12 0.68 -12.73
C SER A 162 -7.46 2.05 -12.94
N VAL A 163 -7.90 3.07 -12.21
CA VAL A 163 -7.43 4.46 -12.37
C VAL A 163 -6.87 4.96 -11.05
N ALA A 164 -5.65 5.48 -11.08
CA ALA A 164 -4.99 6.09 -9.93
C ALA A 164 -4.87 7.60 -10.13
N ILE A 165 -5.45 8.37 -9.21
CA ILE A 165 -5.45 9.83 -9.22
C ILE A 165 -4.64 10.34 -8.04
N GLU A 166 -3.57 11.07 -8.31
CA GLU A 166 -2.87 11.91 -7.33
C GLU A 166 -3.11 13.39 -7.67
N LYS A 167 -2.55 14.30 -6.86
CA LYS A 167 -2.63 15.75 -7.04
C LYS A 167 -2.37 16.20 -8.48
N GLU A 168 -1.30 15.72 -9.12
CA GLU A 168 -0.93 16.21 -10.46
C GLU A 168 -1.82 15.65 -11.58
N ASP A 169 -2.65 14.64 -11.29
CA ASP A 169 -3.60 14.08 -12.26
C ASP A 169 -4.96 14.79 -12.25
N ASN A 170 -5.28 15.53 -11.18
CA ASN A 170 -6.59 16.14 -10.97
C ASN A 170 -6.61 17.63 -11.36
N VAL A 171 -7.46 17.98 -12.33
CA VAL A 171 -7.68 19.39 -12.74
C VAL A 171 -8.80 20.06 -11.94
N CYS A 172 -9.70 19.29 -11.32
CA CYS A 172 -10.89 19.80 -10.66
C CYS A 172 -10.56 20.38 -9.28
N ILE A 173 -10.51 21.71 -9.16
CA ILE A 173 -10.27 22.40 -7.88
C ILE A 173 -11.31 22.00 -6.81
N PRO A 174 -12.64 22.11 -7.04
CA PRO A 174 -13.58 21.84 -5.96
C PRO A 174 -13.56 20.38 -5.49
N GLY A 175 -13.49 19.42 -6.42
CA GLY A 175 -13.36 18.00 -6.05
C GLY A 175 -12.04 17.70 -5.34
N GLY A 176 -10.94 18.32 -5.77
CA GLY A 176 -9.63 18.17 -5.15
C GLY A 176 -9.58 18.74 -3.72
N LEU A 177 -10.20 19.89 -3.47
CA LEU A 177 -10.29 20.49 -2.13
C LEU A 177 -11.22 19.68 -1.22
N ALA A 178 -12.39 19.27 -1.71
CA ALA A 178 -13.36 18.51 -0.90
C ALA A 178 -12.81 17.14 -0.48
N LEU A 179 -12.05 16.46 -1.34
CA LEU A 179 -11.42 15.19 -0.95
C LEU A 179 -10.05 15.36 -0.32
N ASN A 180 -9.55 16.58 -0.10
CA ASN A 180 -8.23 16.84 0.47
C ASN A 180 -7.05 16.33 -0.39
N LEU A 181 -7.28 16.15 -1.69
CA LEU A 181 -6.24 15.90 -2.70
C LEU A 181 -5.45 17.18 -3.00
N LEU A 182 -6.11 18.33 -2.85
CA LEU A 182 -5.54 19.66 -2.87
C LEU A 182 -5.72 20.29 -1.48
N LYS A 183 -4.65 20.84 -0.94
CA LYS A 183 -4.66 21.62 0.30
C LYS A 183 -4.32 23.06 -0.01
N SER A 184 -5.16 23.98 0.43
CA SER A 184 -4.85 25.40 0.41
C SER A 184 -3.80 25.75 1.46
N THR A 185 -2.89 26.66 1.12
CA THR A 185 -1.91 27.24 2.06
C THR A 185 -2.36 28.59 2.64
N LYS A 186 -3.52 29.11 2.21
CA LYS A 186 -3.95 30.48 2.51
C LYS A 186 -5.19 30.58 3.40
N SER A 187 -6.05 29.56 3.38
CA SER A 187 -7.36 29.55 4.05
C SER A 187 -7.86 28.10 4.10
N SER A 188 -8.95 27.83 4.82
CA SER A 188 -9.50 26.47 4.84
C SER A 188 -10.03 26.06 3.46
N ASN A 189 -10.05 24.75 3.18
CA ASN A 189 -10.63 24.23 1.94
C ASN A 189 -12.12 24.58 1.84
N GLU A 190 -12.83 24.61 2.98
CA GLU A 190 -14.25 24.98 3.05
C GLU A 190 -14.49 26.43 2.63
N GLU A 191 -13.70 27.37 3.16
CA GLU A 191 -13.81 28.79 2.81
C GLU A 191 -13.61 29.03 1.30
N ILE A 192 -12.66 28.31 0.69
CA ILE A 192 -12.41 28.44 -0.76
C ILE A 192 -13.56 27.84 -1.57
N LEU A 193 -14.08 26.69 -1.16
CA LEU A 193 -15.22 26.07 -1.82
C LEU A 193 -16.45 26.98 -1.75
N SER A 194 -16.75 27.50 -0.57
CA SER A 194 -17.87 28.42 -0.36
C SER A 194 -17.74 29.69 -1.20
N ARG A 195 -16.55 30.31 -1.22
CA ARG A 195 -16.27 31.49 -2.05
C ARG A 195 -16.43 31.17 -3.54
N LEU A 196 -15.84 30.06 -4.00
CA LEU A 196 -15.91 29.64 -5.40
C LEU A 196 -17.37 29.50 -5.86
N MET A 197 -18.23 28.91 -5.03
CA MET A 197 -19.64 28.72 -5.37
C MET A 197 -20.43 30.03 -5.53
N VAL A 198 -20.04 31.08 -4.80
CA VAL A 198 -20.58 32.43 -4.99
C VAL A 198 -20.06 33.02 -6.29
N GLU A 199 -18.75 32.96 -6.52
CA GLU A 199 -18.09 33.53 -7.71
C GLU A 199 -18.62 32.94 -9.02
N VAL A 200 -18.91 31.64 -9.05
CA VAL A 200 -19.46 30.97 -10.24
C VAL A 200 -21.00 31.03 -10.34
N GLY A 201 -21.66 31.71 -9.40
CA GLY A 201 -23.10 31.99 -9.46
C GLY A 201 -24.03 30.86 -9.02
N TRP A 202 -23.54 29.86 -8.28
CA TRP A 202 -24.40 28.80 -7.71
C TRP A 202 -25.08 29.21 -6.41
N VAL A 203 -24.51 30.17 -5.67
CA VAL A 203 -25.01 30.66 -4.38
C VAL A 203 -24.93 32.17 -4.34
N SER A 204 -25.93 32.82 -3.74
CA SER A 204 -25.90 34.28 -3.55
C SER A 204 -24.86 34.67 -2.49
N LYS A 205 -24.28 35.87 -2.62
CA LYS A 205 -23.19 36.33 -1.75
C LYS A 205 -23.59 36.38 -0.27
N GLU A 206 -24.84 36.68 0.03
CA GLU A 206 -25.37 36.76 1.40
C GLU A 206 -25.36 35.40 2.10
N ARG A 207 -25.42 34.31 1.32
CA ARG A 207 -25.49 32.93 1.82
C ARG A 207 -24.16 32.19 1.75
N GLU A 208 -23.05 32.88 1.51
CA GLU A 208 -21.73 32.25 1.37
C GLU A 208 -21.40 31.33 2.56
N LYS A 209 -21.71 31.79 3.78
CA LYS A 209 -21.45 31.09 5.05
C LYS A 209 -22.48 30.03 5.44
N GLU A 210 -23.60 29.93 4.72
CA GLU A 210 -24.65 28.93 4.98
C GLU A 210 -24.37 27.62 4.25
N GLN A 211 -23.36 27.59 3.38
CA GLN A 211 -23.00 26.41 2.62
C GLN A 211 -22.37 25.36 3.50
N GLU A 212 -22.80 24.11 3.32
CA GLU A 212 -22.25 22.98 4.05
C GLU A 212 -21.53 22.01 3.10
N TRP A 213 -20.42 21.46 3.56
CA TRP A 213 -19.55 20.62 2.73
C TRP A 213 -19.26 19.28 3.41
N TYR A 214 -19.05 18.25 2.58
CA TYR A 214 -18.38 17.04 3.02
C TYR A 214 -16.91 17.15 2.62
N ILE A 215 -16.06 17.39 3.62
CA ILE A 215 -14.61 17.48 3.42
C ILE A 215 -13.95 16.27 4.08
N LEU A 216 -13.22 15.49 3.28
CA LEU A 216 -12.50 14.33 3.78
C LEU A 216 -11.16 14.76 4.40
N ASP A 217 -11.15 15.09 5.68
CA ASP A 217 -9.91 15.45 6.39
C ASP A 217 -9.08 14.20 6.76
N ARG A 218 -8.48 13.59 5.74
CA ARG A 218 -7.58 12.44 5.86
C ARG A 218 -6.36 12.65 4.99
N GLU A 219 -5.20 12.20 5.47
CA GLU A 219 -3.98 12.18 4.66
C GLU A 219 -3.89 10.89 3.84
N TYR A 220 -3.70 11.06 2.54
CA TYR A 220 -3.44 10.00 1.59
C TYR A 220 -2.80 10.64 0.35
N LYS A 221 -2.16 9.84 -0.50
CA LYS A 221 -1.51 10.33 -1.73
C LYS A 221 -2.34 10.05 -2.97
N THR A 222 -2.92 8.86 -3.06
CA THR A 222 -3.64 8.40 -4.25
C THR A 222 -5.08 8.01 -3.94
N ILE A 223 -6.01 8.43 -4.79
CA ILE A 223 -7.33 7.81 -4.90
C ILE A 223 -7.27 6.77 -6.00
N LEU A 224 -7.42 5.50 -5.62
CA LEU A 224 -7.48 4.38 -6.54
C LEU A 224 -8.95 4.01 -6.78
N MET A 225 -9.39 4.04 -8.03
CA MET A 225 -10.73 3.67 -8.48
C MET A 225 -10.62 2.47 -9.41
N GLU A 226 -11.18 1.33 -9.03
CA GLU A 226 -11.13 0.10 -9.81
C GLU A 226 -12.53 -0.46 -10.06
N PRO A 227 -12.82 -1.03 -11.23
CA PRO A 227 -14.00 -1.88 -11.39
C PRO A 227 -13.94 -2.95 -10.29
N LEU A 228 -15.02 -3.14 -9.54
CA LEU A 228 -15.03 -4.02 -8.37
C LEU A 228 -14.65 -5.46 -8.76
N SER A 229 -15.07 -5.91 -9.94
CA SER A 229 -14.71 -7.20 -10.56
C SER A 229 -13.20 -7.39 -10.84
N LYS A 230 -12.43 -6.30 -10.88
CA LYS A 230 -10.98 -6.28 -11.15
C LYS A 230 -10.16 -5.64 -10.04
N ALA A 231 -10.79 -5.31 -8.91
CA ALA A 231 -10.10 -4.72 -7.77
C ALA A 231 -8.92 -5.61 -7.36
N ASN A 232 -7.81 -5.00 -6.93
CA ASN A 232 -6.61 -5.73 -6.50
C ASN A 232 -6.46 -5.78 -4.97
N ARG A 233 -7.45 -5.21 -4.28
CA ARG A 233 -7.59 -5.12 -2.83
C ARG A 233 -9.07 -5.00 -2.44
N GLU A 234 -9.33 -5.11 -1.15
CA GLU A 234 -10.61 -4.68 -0.58
C GLU A 234 -10.70 -3.15 -0.65
N PRO A 235 -11.71 -2.58 -1.32
CA PRO A 235 -11.91 -1.16 -1.33
C PRO A 235 -12.47 -0.66 0.01
N GLU A 236 -12.43 0.65 0.22
CA GLU A 236 -13.06 1.29 1.37
C GLU A 236 -14.52 1.64 1.08
N LEU A 237 -14.79 2.03 -0.17
CA LEU A 237 -16.13 2.32 -0.68
C LEU A 237 -16.42 1.51 -1.94
N VAL A 238 -17.68 1.21 -2.18
CA VAL A 238 -18.19 0.77 -3.48
C VAL A 238 -19.21 1.78 -3.97
N VAL A 239 -18.89 2.39 -5.11
CA VAL A 239 -19.71 3.39 -5.80
C VAL A 239 -20.44 2.71 -6.95
N ILE A 240 -21.76 2.84 -6.98
CA ILE A 240 -22.64 2.25 -7.97
C ILE A 240 -23.44 3.38 -8.61
N TYR A 241 -23.39 3.44 -9.93
CA TYR A 241 -24.27 4.29 -10.73
C TYR A 241 -25.38 3.41 -11.29
N GLY A 242 -26.62 3.84 -11.09
CA GLY A 242 -27.81 3.13 -11.55
C GLY A 242 -29.01 4.05 -11.63
N ASP A 243 -30.09 3.57 -12.23
CA ASP A 243 -31.35 4.31 -12.24
C ASP A 243 -32.00 4.35 -10.84
N PRO A 244 -32.97 5.24 -10.58
CA PRO A 244 -33.61 5.33 -9.26
C PRO A 244 -34.20 4.00 -8.77
N SER A 245 -34.69 3.16 -9.68
CA SER A 245 -35.27 1.85 -9.36
C SER A 245 -34.21 0.79 -9.05
N GLN A 246 -32.97 0.94 -9.55
CA GLN A 246 -31.82 0.14 -9.10
C GLN A 246 -31.33 0.63 -7.72
N ILE A 247 -31.24 1.95 -7.52
CA ILE A 247 -30.76 2.53 -6.26
C ILE A 247 -31.70 2.17 -5.11
N VAL A 248 -33.02 2.22 -5.29
CA VAL A 248 -33.97 1.87 -4.22
C VAL A 248 -33.80 0.42 -3.73
N LYS A 249 -33.33 -0.51 -4.58
CA LYS A 249 -33.01 -1.87 -4.13
C LYS A 249 -31.85 -1.89 -3.15
N LEU A 250 -30.79 -1.12 -3.41
CA LEU A 250 -29.67 -0.97 -2.47
C LEU A 250 -30.16 -0.38 -1.14
N VAL A 251 -31.05 0.61 -1.19
CA VAL A 251 -31.70 1.16 0.02
C VAL A 251 -32.46 0.08 0.78
N HIS A 252 -33.30 -0.70 0.10
CA HIS A 252 -34.03 -1.80 0.72
C HIS A 252 -33.10 -2.80 1.39
N GLY A 253 -31.97 -3.15 0.76
CA GLY A 253 -31.01 -4.09 1.32
C GLY A 253 -30.33 -3.59 2.59
N TYR A 254 -29.94 -2.31 2.60
CA TYR A 254 -29.38 -1.68 3.79
C TYR A 254 -30.44 -1.58 4.90
N SER A 255 -31.65 -1.12 4.58
CA SER A 255 -32.74 -0.98 5.54
C SER A 255 -33.20 -2.33 6.09
N TYR A 256 -33.18 -3.41 5.31
CA TYR A 256 -33.51 -4.74 5.78
C TYR A 256 -32.53 -5.25 6.84
N THR A 257 -31.22 -5.05 6.62
CA THR A 257 -30.19 -5.57 7.53
C THR A 257 -29.97 -4.71 8.76
N THR A 258 -30.33 -3.42 8.70
CA THR A 258 -30.07 -2.46 9.80
C THR A 258 -31.33 -1.91 10.47
N GLY A 259 -32.49 -2.01 9.81
CA GLY A 259 -33.72 -1.32 10.22
C GLY A 259 -33.69 0.20 10.02
N LYS A 260 -32.63 0.76 9.42
CA LYS A 260 -32.40 2.20 9.33
C LYS A 260 -32.66 2.77 7.93
N SER A 261 -33.02 4.04 7.88
CA SER A 261 -33.02 4.82 6.64
C SER A 261 -31.59 5.24 6.25
N ILE A 262 -31.41 5.59 4.98
CA ILE A 262 -30.22 6.29 4.49
C ILE A 262 -30.46 7.79 4.61
N THR A 263 -29.59 8.47 5.35
CA THR A 263 -29.56 9.92 5.42
C THR A 263 -28.56 10.43 4.41
N THR A 264 -29.03 11.29 3.49
CA THR A 264 -28.17 11.95 2.51
C THR A 264 -28.42 13.45 2.55
N ARG A 265 -27.37 14.23 2.35
CA ARG A 265 -27.44 15.65 2.04
C ARG A 265 -26.82 15.84 0.68
N THR A 266 -27.48 16.60 -0.19
CA THR A 266 -26.91 16.97 -1.47
C THR A 266 -27.22 18.42 -1.78
N SER A 267 -26.22 19.14 -2.28
CA SER A 267 -26.37 20.50 -2.78
C SER A 267 -26.62 20.55 -4.29
N GLY A 268 -26.65 19.38 -4.95
CA GLY A 268 -26.60 19.26 -6.42
C GLY A 268 -25.28 19.72 -7.03
N ARG A 269 -24.28 20.02 -6.22
CA ARG A 269 -22.96 20.54 -6.62
C ARG A 269 -21.88 19.68 -6.00
N VAL A 270 -20.77 19.53 -6.73
CA VAL A 270 -19.60 18.77 -6.26
C VAL A 270 -19.99 17.37 -5.78
N ALA A 271 -20.88 16.65 -6.48
CA ALA A 271 -21.43 15.37 -6.02
C ALA A 271 -20.34 14.32 -5.69
N CYS A 272 -19.15 14.44 -6.28
CA CYS A 272 -17.97 13.67 -5.88
C CYS A 272 -17.61 13.77 -4.39
N SER A 273 -17.86 14.88 -3.69
CA SER A 273 -17.74 14.94 -2.23
C SER A 273 -18.80 14.09 -1.55
N ASP A 274 -20.03 14.12 -2.05
CA ASP A 274 -21.15 13.37 -1.47
C ASP A 274 -20.85 11.88 -1.53
N TYR A 275 -20.47 11.33 -2.69
CA TYR A 275 -20.29 9.89 -2.84
C TYR A 275 -18.88 9.37 -2.51
N LEU A 276 -17.85 10.22 -2.38
CA LEU A 276 -16.48 9.80 -2.04
C LEU A 276 -16.05 10.18 -0.61
N ALA A 277 -16.59 11.25 -0.01
CA ALA A 277 -16.26 11.64 1.37
C ALA A 277 -17.35 11.24 2.37
N ALA A 278 -18.60 11.63 2.14
CA ALA A 278 -19.68 11.45 3.11
C ALA A 278 -19.83 10.01 3.66
N PRO A 279 -19.78 8.93 2.85
CA PRO A 279 -19.96 7.58 3.39
C PRO A 279 -18.80 7.14 4.28
N LEU A 280 -17.59 7.70 4.10
CA LEU A 280 -16.47 7.47 5.02
C LEU A 280 -16.64 8.24 6.32
N LEU A 281 -17.14 9.47 6.25
CA LEU A 281 -17.36 10.33 7.40
C LEU A 281 -18.49 9.80 8.31
N HIS A 282 -19.58 9.31 7.71
CA HIS A 282 -20.73 8.79 8.44
C HIS A 282 -20.62 7.32 8.81
N GLY A 283 -19.79 6.55 8.09
CA GLY A 283 -19.73 5.10 8.20
C GLY A 283 -21.00 4.39 7.71
N THR A 284 -21.85 5.07 6.95
CA THR A 284 -23.12 4.56 6.41
C THR A 284 -23.24 4.83 4.91
N PRO A 285 -24.10 4.10 4.19
CA PRO A 285 -24.32 4.37 2.77
C PRO A 285 -24.93 5.75 2.53
N VAL A 286 -24.65 6.31 1.36
CA VAL A 286 -25.26 7.56 0.89
C VAL A 286 -25.82 7.41 -0.52
N ILE A 287 -26.77 8.28 -0.86
CA ILE A 287 -27.31 8.43 -2.21
C ILE A 287 -26.96 9.83 -2.69
N ALA A 288 -26.27 9.96 -3.81
CA ALA A 288 -25.94 11.25 -4.41
C ALA A 288 -26.71 11.43 -5.73
N ILE A 289 -27.15 12.66 -5.97
CA ILE A 289 -27.75 13.08 -7.24
C ILE A 289 -26.63 13.73 -8.05
N PRO A 290 -26.29 13.20 -9.25
CA PRO A 290 -25.28 13.81 -10.09
C PRO A 290 -25.63 15.26 -10.43
N GLY A 291 -24.71 16.17 -10.16
CA GLY A 291 -24.85 17.58 -10.51
C GLY A 291 -24.47 17.89 -11.95
N THR A 292 -24.60 19.14 -12.36
CA THR A 292 -24.26 19.60 -13.73
C THR A 292 -22.84 19.22 -14.14
N GLY A 293 -21.87 19.30 -13.21
CA GLY A 293 -20.47 18.93 -13.49
C GLY A 293 -20.29 17.44 -13.83
N ASP A 294 -20.96 16.54 -13.11
CA ASP A 294 -20.95 15.10 -13.42
C ASP A 294 -21.56 14.82 -14.80
N ARG A 295 -22.59 15.56 -15.22
CA ARG A 295 -23.19 15.37 -16.54
C ARG A 295 -22.27 15.87 -17.65
N VAL A 296 -21.79 17.10 -17.52
CA VAL A 296 -21.01 17.79 -18.55
C VAL A 296 -19.60 17.18 -18.69
N PHE A 297 -18.91 16.91 -17.58
CA PHE A 297 -17.51 16.51 -17.63
C PHE A 297 -17.32 15.00 -17.68
N SER A 298 -18.18 14.22 -17.02
CA SER A 298 -18.05 12.77 -16.92
C SER A 298 -19.10 11.98 -17.70
N GLY A 299 -20.02 12.64 -18.40
CA GLY A 299 -21.00 11.96 -19.26
C GLY A 299 -22.05 11.18 -18.46
N THR A 300 -22.29 11.56 -17.20
CA THR A 300 -23.30 10.93 -16.35
C THR A 300 -24.70 11.18 -16.90
N GLN A 301 -25.48 10.13 -17.12
CA GLN A 301 -26.77 10.19 -17.82
C GLN A 301 -27.89 10.73 -16.93
N ASP A 302 -28.88 11.41 -17.50
CA ASP A 302 -29.98 12.04 -16.75
C ASP A 302 -30.78 11.05 -15.89
N THR A 303 -30.82 9.79 -16.31
CA THR A 303 -31.48 8.71 -15.59
C THR A 303 -30.62 8.10 -14.48
N GLU A 304 -29.37 8.54 -14.30
CA GLU A 304 -28.44 7.95 -13.32
C GLU A 304 -28.48 8.69 -11.98
N MET A 305 -28.47 7.89 -10.92
CA MET A 305 -28.22 8.23 -9.53
C MET A 305 -27.00 7.44 -9.04
N ILE A 306 -26.41 7.90 -7.92
CA ILE A 306 -25.22 7.27 -7.36
C ILE A 306 -25.56 6.75 -5.96
N SER A 307 -25.21 5.49 -5.69
CA SER A 307 -25.13 4.96 -4.34
C SER A 307 -23.68 4.69 -3.99
N SER A 308 -23.24 5.13 -2.81
CA SER A 308 -21.91 4.82 -2.30
C SER A 308 -22.02 4.15 -0.95
N ILE A 309 -21.42 2.97 -0.84
CA ILE A 309 -21.59 2.05 0.28
C ILE A 309 -20.21 1.76 0.86
N PRO A 310 -19.99 1.96 2.17
CA PRO A 310 -18.79 1.43 2.84
C PRO A 310 -18.65 -0.06 2.55
N TYR A 311 -17.48 -0.52 2.11
CA TYR A 311 -17.29 -1.92 1.67
C TYR A 311 -17.66 -2.94 2.76
N SER A 312 -17.44 -2.60 4.03
CA SER A 312 -17.84 -3.41 5.19
C SER A 312 -19.35 -3.69 5.27
N LEU A 313 -20.18 -2.84 4.68
CA LEU A 313 -21.65 -2.98 4.64
C LEU A 313 -22.17 -3.56 3.32
N LEU A 314 -21.30 -3.80 2.34
CA LEU A 314 -21.73 -4.18 1.00
C LEU A 314 -22.38 -5.56 0.98
N GLU A 315 -21.74 -6.55 1.58
CA GLU A 315 -22.23 -7.94 1.57
C GLU A 315 -23.58 -8.05 2.26
N SER A 316 -23.72 -7.47 3.46
CA SER A 316 -25.01 -7.45 4.17
C SER A 316 -26.07 -6.71 3.38
N THR A 317 -25.73 -5.60 2.72
CA THR A 317 -26.67 -4.88 1.84
C THR A 317 -27.15 -5.77 0.68
N ILE A 318 -26.26 -6.53 0.03
CA ILE A 318 -26.64 -7.42 -1.07
C ILE A 318 -27.46 -8.62 -0.57
N GLU A 319 -27.18 -9.16 0.62
CA GLU A 319 -28.07 -10.17 1.22
C GLU A 319 -29.44 -9.59 1.53
N GLY A 320 -29.49 -8.39 2.12
CA GLY A 320 -30.74 -7.70 2.40
C GLY A 320 -31.56 -7.45 1.14
N MET A 321 -30.94 -7.16 -0.01
CA MET A 321 -31.64 -7.00 -1.28
C MET A 321 -32.42 -8.26 -1.71
N LYS A 322 -31.90 -9.46 -1.37
CA LYS A 322 -32.59 -10.72 -1.66
C LYS A 322 -33.84 -10.88 -0.81
N GLU A 323 -33.76 -10.48 0.45
CA GLU A 323 -34.81 -10.73 1.44
C GLU A 323 -35.86 -9.62 1.50
N ALA A 324 -35.45 -8.37 1.28
CA ALA A 324 -36.32 -7.20 1.42
C ALA A 324 -37.52 -7.27 0.48
N GLY A 325 -38.71 -7.47 1.06
CA GLY A 325 -39.95 -7.59 0.29
C GLY A 325 -40.17 -8.93 -0.40
N ALA A 326 -39.37 -9.97 -0.08
CA ALA A 326 -39.49 -11.30 -0.70
C ALA A 326 -40.89 -11.92 -0.49
N GLN A 327 -41.49 -11.74 0.68
CA GLN A 327 -42.82 -12.25 1.02
C GLN A 327 -43.95 -11.68 0.14
N VAL A 328 -43.73 -10.49 -0.43
CA VAL A 328 -44.69 -9.83 -1.34
C VAL A 328 -44.17 -9.76 -2.77
N GLY A 329 -43.10 -10.50 -3.08
CA GLY A 329 -42.49 -10.56 -4.41
C GLY A 329 -41.81 -9.27 -4.88
N SER A 330 -41.65 -8.27 -4.01
CA SER A 330 -41.11 -6.95 -4.36
C SER A 330 -39.58 -6.86 -4.27
N ASN A 331 -38.89 -7.95 -3.95
CA ASN A 331 -37.43 -8.04 -3.93
C ASN A 331 -36.80 -8.05 -5.34
N ARG A 332 -37.53 -8.50 -6.37
CA ARG A 332 -37.01 -8.68 -7.74
C ARG A 332 -36.74 -7.37 -8.48
N TYR A 333 -35.70 -7.36 -9.31
CA TYR A 333 -35.44 -6.31 -10.31
C TYR A 333 -35.28 -6.93 -11.70
N PRO A 334 -35.83 -6.33 -12.77
CA PRO A 334 -36.67 -5.13 -12.79
C PRO A 334 -37.98 -5.25 -12.01
N PHE A 335 -38.56 -4.12 -11.60
CA PHE A 335 -39.88 -4.13 -10.95
C PHE A 335 -40.95 -4.60 -11.93
N VAL A 336 -41.86 -5.46 -11.46
CA VAL A 336 -42.97 -5.99 -12.25
C VAL A 336 -44.24 -5.23 -11.85
N PRO A 337 -44.88 -4.49 -12.78
CA PRO A 337 -46.12 -3.79 -12.47
C PRO A 337 -47.26 -4.81 -12.25
N TYR A 338 -48.15 -4.50 -11.32
CA TYR A 338 -49.36 -5.29 -11.11
C TYR A 338 -50.39 -4.97 -12.19
N MET A 339 -50.60 -5.90 -13.12
CA MET A 339 -51.52 -5.75 -14.26
C MET A 339 -52.83 -6.53 -14.12
N LEU A 340 -53.07 -7.19 -12.97
CA LEU A 340 -54.32 -7.92 -12.71
C LEU A 340 -55.41 -6.98 -12.18
N HIS A 341 -55.68 -5.91 -12.92
CA HIS A 341 -56.75 -4.97 -12.66
C HIS A 341 -57.48 -4.66 -13.97
N GLN A 342 -58.80 -4.45 -13.87
CA GLN A 342 -59.59 -4.02 -15.02
C GLN A 342 -59.40 -2.51 -15.22
N VAL A 343 -59.04 -2.12 -16.44
CA VAL A 343 -59.02 -0.70 -16.83
C VAL A 343 -60.45 -0.16 -16.92
N GLN A 344 -60.68 1.05 -16.42
CA GLN A 344 -61.96 1.73 -16.60
C GLN A 344 -61.91 2.57 -17.87
N PHE A 345 -62.57 2.08 -18.92
CA PHE A 345 -62.73 2.86 -20.14
C PHE A 345 -63.74 4.02 -19.95
N PRO A 346 -63.56 5.15 -20.65
CA PRO A 346 -64.54 6.24 -20.68
C PRO A 346 -65.94 5.77 -21.12
N PRO A 347 -67.02 6.49 -20.75
CA PRO A 347 -68.40 6.09 -21.06
C PRO A 347 -68.71 5.77 -22.53
N ILE A 348 -68.05 6.46 -23.47
CA ILE A 348 -68.23 6.26 -24.92
C ILE A 348 -68.00 4.80 -25.37
N TYR A 349 -67.11 4.06 -24.70
CA TYR A 349 -66.87 2.65 -25.02
C TYR A 349 -68.04 1.75 -24.59
N LYS A 350 -68.73 2.10 -23.50
CA LYS A 350 -69.93 1.40 -23.04
C LYS A 350 -71.15 1.72 -23.92
N GLU A 351 -71.19 2.91 -24.51
CA GLU A 351 -72.19 3.30 -25.51
C GLU A 351 -71.99 2.52 -26.80
N LEU A 352 -70.76 2.53 -27.34
CA LEU A 352 -70.43 1.76 -28.53
C LEU A 352 -70.65 0.26 -28.33
N ALA A 353 -70.30 -0.30 -27.15
CA ALA A 353 -70.57 -1.69 -26.83
C ALA A 353 -72.07 -2.01 -26.88
N ARG A 354 -72.93 -1.11 -26.38
CA ARG A 354 -74.40 -1.24 -26.48
C ARG A 354 -74.89 -1.14 -27.92
N GLU A 355 -74.40 -0.17 -28.70
CA GLU A 355 -74.77 0.02 -30.10
C GLU A 355 -74.39 -1.17 -30.98
N THR A 356 -73.23 -1.78 -30.73
CA THR A 356 -72.68 -2.91 -31.49
C THR A 356 -73.12 -4.28 -30.96
N GLY A 357 -73.87 -4.32 -29.85
CA GLY A 357 -74.33 -5.56 -29.22
C GLY A 357 -73.24 -6.37 -28.51
N ILE A 358 -72.10 -5.76 -28.17
CA ILE A 358 -71.00 -6.40 -27.45
C ILE A 358 -71.24 -6.29 -25.94
N GLN A 359 -71.22 -7.42 -25.23
CA GLN A 359 -71.24 -7.46 -23.76
C GLN A 359 -69.80 -7.51 -23.22
N LEU A 360 -69.41 -6.50 -22.45
CA LEU A 360 -68.08 -6.31 -21.85
C LEU A 360 -68.08 -6.48 -20.34
#